data_AF-T1A181-F1
#
_entry.id   AF-T1A181-F1
#
_cell.length_a   1.000
_cell.length_b   1.000
_cell.length_c   1.000
_cell.angle_alpha   90.00
_cell.angle_beta   90.00
_cell.angle_gamma   90.00
#
_symmetry.space_group_name_H-M   'P 1'
#
loop_
_entity.id
_entity.type
_entity.pdbx_description
1 polymer ?
#
loop_
_entity_poly.entity_id
_entity_poly.type
_entity_poly.pdbx_seq_one_letter_code
_entity_poly.pdbx_strand_id
1 'polypeptide(L)'
;PNAFTLGFAAGASGVALRGLKADSTLVLIDGQRTAPYALDDDGRRSFTDLNSIPLNAVQRIEVLKDSASSIYGSSAIGGVVNIIMYRTYHGVEATGEMGTSQQGGGTMTRANFMAGAGSLERNGHNEYIDVEYQKTDPVYLSQRGFPFNTNNLSSIGGNNGIPGQAPGSGSIYGAVAPATLGVPGDLLTGQLIPGGLYQPLRPCGPGSTATTTAGTGSYCTQNFQGQYNEAAPQITRYAIDGRVTFKINDNTTGYINASLVQVQTVDQSAPAQIQNTSPVTTTNIALPPLLANDQLNPNDPFAANNQYALINYAFGDLPGFGSFNYVNHNMRLVADLHGYYGAWRWNTAAVLNHTSLTENFYGFLNIAQLESDIQTGAYNFVNPASNSPATLAALSPTLANTATTDLAEFSITASRHLWRMPGGRSSIGLGASVRHDSQYEPALNPGGQALGLGNTIAIGSHNVGAVDGEFQMPLLHSLTANVSARFDDYSDYGS
;
A
#
# COMPACT_ATOMS: atom_id res chain seq x y z
N PRO A 1 6.19 -9.20 -7.90
CA PRO A 1 6.33 -7.73 -8.00
C PRO A 1 6.84 -7.19 -6.67
N ASN A 2 7.78 -6.23 -6.66
CA ASN A 2 8.18 -5.59 -5.41
C ASN A 2 7.04 -4.66 -5.00
N ALA A 3 6.31 -5.01 -3.96
CA ALA A 3 5.26 -4.16 -3.40
C ALA A 3 5.85 -3.02 -2.58
N PHE A 4 5.13 -1.89 -2.48
CA PHE A 4 5.48 -0.88 -1.49
C PHE A 4 5.41 -1.48 -0.08
N THR A 5 6.39 -1.15 0.77
CA THR A 5 6.48 -1.61 2.17
C THR A 5 6.45 -0.39 3.09
N LEU A 6 5.62 -0.39 4.13
CA LEU A 6 5.50 0.71 5.11
C LEU A 6 5.31 2.12 4.48
N GLY A 7 4.41 2.23 3.49
CA GLY A 7 4.02 3.49 2.84
C GLY A 7 2.49 3.58 2.66
N PHE A 8 2.00 4.69 2.13
CA PHE A 8 0.55 4.96 1.97
C PHE A 8 -0.18 3.95 1.10
N ALA A 9 0.53 3.25 0.21
CA ALA A 9 -0.03 2.21 -0.66
C ALA A 9 0.66 0.85 -0.48
N ALA A 10 0.88 0.44 0.77
CA ALA A 10 1.55 -0.82 1.10
C ALA A 10 0.87 -2.02 0.40
N GLY A 11 1.68 -2.92 -0.17
CA GLY A 11 1.17 -4.11 -0.86
C GLY A 11 0.80 -3.90 -2.34
N ALA A 12 0.65 -2.65 -2.80
CA ALA A 12 0.41 -2.36 -4.21
C ALA A 12 1.72 -2.25 -5.02
N SER A 13 1.63 -2.40 -6.33
CA SER A 13 2.77 -2.24 -7.25
C SER A 13 2.43 -1.33 -8.41
N GLY A 14 3.07 -0.16 -8.50
CA GLY A 14 2.97 0.74 -9.64
C GLY A 14 4.08 0.54 -10.67
N VAL A 15 3.92 1.14 -11.86
CA VAL A 15 4.97 1.24 -12.90
C VAL A 15 5.37 2.68 -13.13
N ALA A 16 6.67 2.92 -13.22
CA ALA A 16 7.24 4.23 -13.51
C ALA A 16 8.17 4.14 -14.72
N LEU A 17 7.99 5.03 -15.69
CA LEU A 17 8.86 5.15 -16.86
C LEU A 17 9.75 6.39 -16.77
N ARG A 18 10.98 6.25 -17.27
CA ARG A 18 11.93 7.37 -17.48
C ARG A 18 12.33 8.14 -16.21
N GLY A 19 12.27 7.50 -15.04
CA GLY A 19 12.58 8.12 -13.76
C GLY A 19 11.51 9.10 -13.25
N LEU A 20 10.33 9.10 -13.89
CA LEU A 20 9.14 9.79 -13.38
C LEU A 20 8.45 8.95 -12.30
N LYS A 21 7.34 9.46 -11.77
CA LYS A 21 6.53 8.80 -10.74
C LYS A 21 5.46 7.90 -11.38
N ALA A 22 4.83 7.04 -10.57
CA ALA A 22 3.85 6.06 -11.06
C ALA A 22 2.56 6.70 -11.59
N ASP A 23 2.17 7.86 -11.07
CA ASP A 23 1.05 8.70 -11.56
C ASP A 23 1.26 9.25 -12.98
N SER A 24 2.51 9.25 -13.45
CA SER A 24 2.90 9.78 -14.75
C SER A 24 2.92 8.71 -15.84
N THR A 25 2.62 7.44 -15.52
CA THR A 25 2.58 6.33 -16.48
C THR A 25 1.15 5.78 -16.54
N LEU A 26 0.56 5.79 -17.74
CA LEU A 26 -0.77 5.21 -17.92
C LEU A 26 -0.67 3.70 -18.12
N VAL A 27 -1.42 2.94 -17.32
CA VAL A 27 -1.60 1.50 -17.52
C VAL A 27 -2.96 1.24 -18.16
N LEU A 28 -2.96 0.45 -19.23
CA LEU A 28 -4.15 0.00 -19.95
C LEU A 28 -4.20 -1.52 -19.97
N ILE A 29 -5.41 -2.07 -19.99
CA ILE A 29 -5.67 -3.50 -20.24
C ILE A 29 -6.52 -3.59 -21.50
N ASP A 30 -5.95 -4.17 -22.56
CA ASP A 30 -6.52 -4.21 -23.91
C ASP A 30 -6.93 -2.83 -24.45
N GLY A 31 -6.09 -1.82 -24.19
CA GLY A 31 -6.30 -0.43 -24.61
C GLY A 31 -7.33 0.34 -23.77
N GLN A 32 -7.93 -0.30 -22.77
CA GLN A 32 -8.94 0.30 -21.90
C GLN A 32 -8.37 0.62 -20.51
N ARG A 33 -8.86 1.71 -19.90
CA ARG A 33 -8.44 2.12 -18.56
C ARG A 33 -8.88 1.11 -17.49
N THR A 34 -8.28 1.24 -16.32
CA THR A 34 -8.59 0.48 -15.11
C THR A 34 -8.60 1.45 -13.94
N ALA A 35 -9.47 1.19 -12.96
CA ALA A 35 -9.56 1.99 -11.75
C ALA A 35 -8.19 1.97 -11.04
N PRO A 36 -7.71 3.12 -10.54
CA PRO A 36 -6.51 3.13 -9.73
C PRO A 36 -6.68 2.35 -8.42
N TYR A 37 -5.58 2.14 -7.73
CA TYR A 37 -5.54 1.64 -6.37
C TYR A 37 -6.31 2.58 -5.43
N ALA A 38 -6.97 2.03 -4.43
CA ALA A 38 -7.93 2.78 -3.61
C ALA A 38 -7.30 3.82 -2.66
N LEU A 39 -5.98 3.76 -2.46
CA LEU A 39 -5.21 4.76 -1.72
C LEU A 39 -4.26 5.49 -2.65
N ASP A 40 -4.09 6.79 -2.39
CA ASP A 40 -3.05 7.56 -3.06
C ASP A 40 -1.69 7.36 -2.37
N ASP A 41 -0.67 7.02 -3.16
CA ASP A 41 0.70 6.97 -2.65
C ASP A 41 1.18 8.38 -2.27
N ASP A 42 1.86 8.56 -1.14
CA ASP A 42 2.15 9.87 -0.49
C ASP A 42 0.94 10.82 -0.39
N GLY A 43 -0.30 10.28 -0.37
CA GLY A 43 -1.55 11.04 -0.27
C GLY A 43 -1.83 11.97 -1.45
N ARG A 44 -1.16 11.75 -2.60
CA ARG A 44 -1.30 12.59 -3.81
C ARG A 44 -1.14 11.85 -5.13
N ARG A 45 -0.53 10.65 -5.15
CA ARG A 45 -0.23 9.91 -6.38
C ARG A 45 -1.20 8.75 -6.54
N SER A 46 -2.15 8.91 -7.46
CA SER A 46 -3.03 7.83 -7.90
C SER A 46 -2.33 6.98 -8.97
N PHE A 47 -2.43 5.65 -8.88
CA PHE A 47 -1.78 4.73 -9.82
C PHE A 47 -2.53 3.40 -9.93
N THR A 48 -2.32 2.67 -11.02
CA THR A 48 -2.88 1.32 -11.20
C THR A 48 -2.03 0.29 -10.46
N ASP A 49 -2.64 -0.50 -9.58
CA ASP A 49 -1.98 -1.64 -8.92
C ASP A 49 -1.82 -2.82 -9.91
N LEU A 50 -0.59 -3.09 -10.32
CA LEU A 50 -0.27 -4.22 -11.21
C LEU A 50 -0.56 -5.58 -10.58
N ASN A 51 -0.64 -5.67 -9.25
CA ASN A 51 -1.01 -6.92 -8.59
C ASN A 51 -2.48 -7.29 -8.85
N SER A 52 -3.31 -6.36 -9.33
CA SER A 52 -4.70 -6.60 -9.74
C SER A 52 -4.85 -7.26 -11.12
N ILE A 53 -3.75 -7.54 -11.83
CA ILE A 53 -3.79 -8.05 -13.20
C ILE A 53 -3.42 -9.55 -13.24
N PRO A 54 -4.30 -10.44 -13.76
CA PRO A 54 -4.02 -11.87 -13.96
C PRO A 54 -2.89 -12.06 -14.99
N LEU A 55 -1.69 -12.47 -14.54
CA LEU A 55 -0.47 -12.45 -15.37
C LEU A 55 -0.43 -13.59 -16.40
N ASN A 56 -1.04 -14.73 -16.10
CA ASN A 56 -1.12 -15.93 -16.91
C ASN A 56 -2.05 -15.72 -18.12
N ALA A 57 -3.07 -14.87 -17.97
CA ALA A 57 -3.94 -14.45 -19.06
C ALA A 57 -3.34 -13.32 -19.93
N VAL A 58 -2.14 -12.82 -19.61
CA VAL A 58 -1.41 -11.83 -20.43
C VAL A 58 -0.73 -12.51 -21.62
N GLN A 59 -1.03 -12.06 -22.83
CA GLN A 59 -0.36 -12.50 -24.04
C GLN A 59 0.92 -11.71 -24.32
N ARG A 60 0.88 -10.39 -24.14
CA ARG A 60 2.04 -9.51 -24.34
C ARG A 60 1.86 -8.18 -23.60
N ILE A 61 2.96 -7.46 -23.44
CA ILE A 61 2.99 -6.10 -22.90
C ILE A 61 3.58 -5.17 -23.94
N GLU A 62 2.87 -4.09 -24.24
CA GLU A 62 3.30 -3.03 -25.15
C GLU A 62 3.69 -1.79 -24.32
N VAL A 63 4.87 -1.24 -24.59
CA VAL A 63 5.38 -0.06 -23.85
C VAL A 63 5.67 1.06 -24.84
N LEU A 64 4.88 2.12 -24.78
CA LEU A 64 5.11 3.36 -25.50
C LEU A 64 5.83 4.33 -24.56
N LYS A 65 7.10 4.63 -24.86
CA LYS A 65 7.95 5.53 -24.05
C LYS A 65 7.81 7.01 -24.45
N ASP A 66 6.92 7.30 -25.39
CA ASP A 66 6.60 8.64 -25.83
C ASP A 66 5.47 9.23 -24.98
N SER A 67 5.44 10.55 -24.86
CA SER A 67 4.33 11.22 -24.21
C SER A 67 3.11 11.10 -25.11
N ALA A 68 2.08 10.42 -24.62
CA ALA A 68 0.88 10.13 -25.38
C ALA A 68 -0.36 10.78 -24.74
N SER A 69 -0.15 11.84 -23.97
CA SER A 69 -1.22 12.56 -23.25
C SER A 69 -2.26 13.18 -24.17
N SER A 70 -1.86 13.54 -25.38
CA SER A 70 -2.76 14.05 -26.43
C SER A 70 -3.70 13.01 -27.02
N ILE A 71 -3.53 11.72 -26.72
CA ILE A 71 -4.39 10.63 -27.22
C ILE A 71 -5.04 9.94 -26.03
N TYR A 72 -4.23 9.55 -25.05
CA TYR A 72 -4.69 8.77 -23.92
C TYR A 72 -5.03 9.60 -22.67
N GLY A 73 -4.77 10.91 -22.65
CA GLY A 73 -5.07 11.80 -21.52
C GLY A 73 -3.92 12.04 -20.54
N SER A 74 -4.18 12.87 -19.52
CA SER A 74 -3.17 13.48 -18.63
C SER A 74 -2.21 12.52 -17.92
N SER A 75 -2.60 11.26 -17.68
CA SER A 75 -1.76 10.24 -17.02
C SER A 75 -0.66 9.64 -17.93
N ALA A 76 -0.58 10.02 -19.21
CA ALA A 76 0.36 9.46 -20.19
C ALA A 76 1.57 10.37 -20.49
N ILE A 77 2.09 11.08 -19.48
CA ILE A 77 3.24 12.00 -19.63
C ILE A 77 4.56 11.22 -19.81
N GLY A 78 4.79 10.24 -18.93
CA GLY A 78 5.98 9.38 -18.94
C GLY A 78 5.94 8.23 -19.93
N GLY A 79 4.74 7.86 -20.37
CA GLY A 79 4.47 6.84 -21.36
C GLY A 79 3.19 6.07 -21.07
N VAL A 80 2.99 5.01 -21.86
CA VAL A 80 1.85 4.10 -21.75
C VAL A 80 2.36 2.67 -21.68
N VAL A 81 1.83 1.89 -20.74
CA VAL A 81 2.01 0.45 -20.65
C VAL A 81 0.66 -0.20 -20.93
N ASN A 82 0.53 -0.85 -22.07
CA ASN A 82 -0.69 -1.54 -22.48
C ASN A 82 -0.50 -3.05 -22.35
N ILE A 83 -1.23 -3.65 -21.41
CA ILE A 83 -1.21 -5.08 -21.13
C ILE A 83 -2.27 -5.72 -22.01
N ILE A 84 -1.83 -6.59 -22.92
CA ILE A 84 -2.71 -7.25 -23.87
C ILE A 84 -2.99 -8.66 -23.37
N MET A 85 -4.25 -8.92 -23.07
CA MET A 85 -4.71 -10.23 -22.65
C MET A 85 -4.85 -11.15 -23.87
N TYR A 86 -4.89 -12.46 -23.66
CA TYR A 86 -5.19 -13.39 -24.75
C TYR A 86 -6.51 -12.99 -25.42
N ARG A 87 -6.50 -12.87 -26.75
CA ARG A 87 -7.73 -12.65 -27.53
C ARG A 87 -8.47 -13.97 -27.77
N THR A 88 -7.70 -15.02 -28.02
CA THR A 88 -8.19 -16.38 -28.17
C THR A 88 -7.22 -17.35 -27.51
N TYR A 89 -7.72 -18.36 -26.81
CA TYR A 89 -6.90 -19.40 -26.20
C TYR A 89 -7.52 -20.78 -26.48
N HIS A 90 -6.69 -21.77 -26.77
CA HIS A 90 -7.14 -23.13 -27.06
C HIS A 90 -6.23 -24.15 -26.39
N GLY A 91 -6.80 -24.94 -25.49
CA GLY A 91 -6.09 -25.96 -24.75
C GLY A 91 -6.28 -25.81 -23.25
N VAL A 92 -5.50 -26.58 -22.50
CA VAL A 92 -5.47 -26.57 -21.04
C VAL A 92 -4.01 -26.52 -20.60
N GLU A 93 -3.68 -25.59 -19.72
CA GLU A 93 -2.38 -25.44 -19.10
C GLU A 93 -2.53 -25.36 -17.59
N ALA A 94 -1.66 -26.06 -16.87
CA ALA A 94 -1.53 -25.95 -15.42
C ALA A 94 -0.06 -25.81 -15.08
N THR A 95 0.30 -24.80 -14.31
CA THR A 95 1.67 -24.53 -13.89
C THR A 95 1.74 -24.46 -12.36
N GLY A 96 2.79 -25.03 -11.81
CA GLY A 96 3.11 -24.98 -10.38
C GLY A 96 4.56 -24.56 -10.22
N GLU A 97 4.79 -23.53 -9.42
CA GLU A 97 6.11 -22.97 -9.17
C GLU A 97 6.33 -22.85 -7.66
N MET A 98 7.52 -23.19 -7.20
CA MET A 98 7.97 -22.95 -5.84
C MET A 98 9.41 -22.45 -5.87
N GLY A 99 9.67 -21.36 -5.17
CA GLY A 99 10.99 -20.76 -5.06
C GLY A 99 11.21 -20.18 -3.67
N THR A 100 12.46 -20.04 -3.24
CA THR A 100 12.80 -19.39 -1.97
C THR A 100 14.06 -18.56 -2.14
N SER A 101 14.33 -17.66 -1.20
CA SER A 101 15.53 -16.83 -1.24
C SER A 101 16.77 -17.62 -0.80
N GLN A 102 17.94 -17.22 -1.29
CA GLN A 102 19.21 -17.89 -0.95
C GLN A 102 19.53 -17.88 0.55
N GLN A 103 18.99 -16.90 1.30
CA GLN A 103 19.21 -16.75 2.74
C GLN A 103 17.98 -17.18 3.58
N GLY A 104 17.00 -17.85 2.97
CA GLY A 104 15.75 -18.23 3.65
C GLY A 104 14.77 -17.07 3.84
N GLY A 105 13.51 -17.42 4.08
CA GLY A 105 12.37 -16.50 4.00
C GLY A 105 12.02 -16.16 2.55
N GLY A 106 10.87 -15.51 2.34
CA GLY A 106 10.45 -15.13 0.99
C GLY A 106 10.06 -16.32 0.11
N THR A 107 9.66 -17.45 0.70
CA THR A 107 9.24 -18.62 -0.07
C THR A 107 7.98 -18.26 -0.86
N MET A 108 8.09 -18.34 -2.18
CA MET A 108 7.01 -18.10 -3.11
C MET A 108 6.47 -19.43 -3.60
N THR A 109 5.16 -19.62 -3.52
CA THR A 109 4.43 -20.72 -4.14
C THR A 109 3.39 -20.12 -5.09
N ARG A 110 3.34 -20.59 -6.32
CA ARG A 110 2.40 -20.15 -7.34
C ARG A 110 1.77 -21.36 -8.02
N ALA A 111 0.47 -21.29 -8.25
CA ALA A 111 -0.28 -22.26 -9.04
C ALA A 111 -1.17 -21.48 -10.01
N ASN A 112 -1.12 -21.83 -11.30
CA ASN A 112 -1.99 -21.25 -12.30
C ASN A 112 -2.66 -22.36 -13.09
N PHE A 113 -3.88 -22.10 -13.53
CA PHE A 113 -4.66 -22.97 -14.39
C PHE A 113 -5.37 -22.13 -15.43
N MET A 114 -5.18 -22.46 -16.71
CA MET A 114 -5.85 -21.80 -17.82
C MET A 114 -6.45 -22.84 -18.75
N ALA A 115 -7.70 -22.64 -19.14
CA ALA A 115 -8.38 -23.49 -20.10
C ALA A 115 -9.16 -22.64 -21.09
N GLY A 116 -9.13 -23.01 -22.37
CA GLY A 116 -9.91 -22.33 -23.39
C GLY A 116 -10.27 -23.24 -24.55
N ALA A 117 -11.39 -22.90 -25.19
CA ALA A 117 -12.00 -23.68 -26.25
C ALA A 117 -12.67 -22.77 -27.29
N GLY A 118 -13.03 -23.37 -28.42
CA GLY A 118 -13.63 -22.65 -29.55
C GLY A 118 -12.59 -22.05 -30.49
N SER A 119 -13.07 -21.57 -31.63
CA SER A 119 -12.29 -20.95 -32.68
C SER A 119 -13.16 -19.89 -33.36
N LEU A 120 -12.67 -18.65 -33.43
CA LEU A 120 -13.39 -17.57 -34.11
C LEU A 120 -13.64 -17.87 -35.59
N GLU A 121 -12.73 -18.62 -36.23
CA GLU A 121 -12.81 -18.97 -37.65
C GLU A 121 -13.84 -20.07 -37.91
N ARG A 122 -13.85 -21.12 -37.08
CA ARG A 122 -14.72 -22.30 -37.28
C ARG A 122 -16.09 -22.16 -36.63
N ASN A 123 -16.10 -21.65 -35.40
CA ASN A 123 -17.26 -21.67 -34.52
C ASN A 123 -17.85 -20.28 -34.30
N GLY A 124 -17.16 -19.21 -34.74
CA GLY A 124 -17.57 -17.83 -34.50
C GLY A 124 -17.37 -17.35 -33.07
N HIS A 125 -16.79 -18.16 -32.17
CA HIS A 125 -16.52 -17.79 -30.78
C HIS A 125 -15.29 -18.53 -30.23
N ASN A 126 -14.65 -17.94 -29.23
CA ASN A 126 -13.61 -18.55 -28.42
C ASN A 126 -13.76 -18.05 -26.98
N GLU A 127 -13.58 -18.95 -26.03
CA GLU A 127 -13.78 -18.66 -24.61
C GLU A 127 -12.62 -19.23 -23.82
N TYR A 128 -12.18 -18.51 -22.80
CA TYR A 128 -11.19 -19.02 -21.86
C TYR A 128 -11.48 -18.57 -20.43
N ILE A 129 -10.94 -19.34 -19.49
CA ILE A 129 -10.86 -19.03 -18.08
C ILE A 129 -9.43 -19.22 -17.59
N ASP A 130 -8.98 -18.32 -16.74
CA ASP A 130 -7.71 -18.36 -16.03
C ASP A 130 -7.95 -18.22 -14.53
N VAL A 131 -7.23 -19.00 -13.74
CA VAL A 131 -7.29 -19.02 -12.28
C VAL A 131 -5.86 -19.06 -11.74
N GLU A 132 -5.54 -18.15 -10.83
CA GLU A 132 -4.22 -18.03 -10.24
C GLU A 132 -4.28 -17.99 -8.72
N TYR A 133 -3.29 -18.63 -8.10
CA TYR A 133 -2.95 -18.52 -6.70
C TYR A 133 -1.47 -18.21 -6.58
N GLN A 134 -1.12 -17.25 -5.73
CA GLN A 134 0.27 -16.99 -5.35
C GLN A 134 0.34 -16.64 -3.87
N LYS A 135 1.29 -17.23 -3.16
CA LYS A 135 1.67 -16.82 -1.80
C LYS A 135 3.17 -16.61 -1.72
N THR A 136 3.59 -15.49 -1.16
CA THR A 136 4.98 -15.19 -0.82
C THR A 136 5.05 -14.97 0.68
N ASP A 137 5.83 -15.80 1.36
CA ASP A 137 6.09 -15.67 2.80
C ASP A 137 6.93 -14.42 3.09
N PRO A 138 6.85 -13.85 4.32
CA PRO A 138 7.64 -12.67 4.65
C PRO A 138 9.14 -12.99 4.68
N VAL A 139 9.94 -11.94 4.59
CA VAL A 139 11.38 -11.99 4.78
C VAL A 139 11.73 -11.25 6.06
N TYR A 140 11.99 -11.97 7.14
CA TYR A 140 12.36 -11.33 8.40
C TYR A 140 13.82 -10.88 8.37
N LEU A 141 14.10 -9.72 8.96
CA LEU A 141 15.47 -9.24 9.09
C LEU A 141 16.29 -10.09 10.06
N SER A 142 15.64 -10.84 10.96
CA SER A 142 16.25 -11.91 11.76
C SER A 142 16.94 -12.99 10.91
N GLN A 143 16.48 -13.20 9.68
CA GLN A 143 17.02 -14.16 8.71
C GLN A 143 18.13 -13.55 7.84
N ARG A 144 18.52 -12.30 8.10
CA ARG A 144 19.59 -11.61 7.36
C ARG A 144 20.83 -11.50 8.24
N GLY A 145 22.00 -11.48 7.60
CA GLY A 145 23.26 -11.20 8.29
C GLY A 145 23.40 -9.71 8.62
N PHE A 146 24.41 -9.39 9.42
CA PHE A 146 24.87 -8.01 9.59
C PHE A 146 25.19 -7.38 8.21
N PRO A 147 24.82 -6.11 7.95
CA PRO A 147 24.25 -5.13 8.87
C PRO A 147 22.72 -5.09 8.93
N PHE A 148 22.00 -5.92 8.18
CA PHE A 148 20.56 -5.76 7.99
C PHE A 148 19.72 -6.11 9.22
N ASN A 149 20.21 -7.04 10.04
CA ASN A 149 19.51 -7.56 11.21
C ASN A 149 19.70 -6.74 12.49
N THR A 150 20.34 -5.57 12.42
CA THR A 150 20.60 -4.76 13.61
C THR A 150 20.73 -3.28 13.27
N ASN A 151 20.34 -2.43 14.22
CA ASN A 151 20.64 -1.01 14.17
C ASN A 151 22.01 -0.66 14.80
N ASN A 152 22.75 -1.63 15.34
CA ASN A 152 24.10 -1.39 15.81
C ASN A 152 25.11 -1.47 14.66
N LEU A 153 25.46 -0.32 14.07
CA LEU A 153 26.39 -0.24 12.95
C LEU A 153 27.82 0.13 13.39
N SER A 154 28.12 0.09 14.70
CA SER A 154 29.41 0.50 15.24
C SER A 154 30.62 -0.28 14.71
N SER A 155 30.42 -1.56 14.37
CA SER A 155 31.48 -2.41 13.81
C SER A 155 31.96 -1.97 12.42
N ILE A 156 31.18 -1.14 11.71
CA ILE A 156 31.55 -0.55 10.42
C ILE A 156 31.70 0.98 10.51
N GLY A 157 31.88 1.51 11.73
CA GLY A 157 32.06 2.95 11.97
C GLY A 157 30.77 3.77 11.99
N GLY A 158 29.60 3.14 12.01
CA GLY A 158 28.31 3.80 12.20
C GLY A 158 27.90 3.97 13.66
N ASN A 159 26.69 4.50 13.90
CA ASN A 159 26.16 4.64 15.25
C ASN A 159 25.59 3.33 15.79
N ASN A 160 25.55 3.17 17.11
CA ASN A 160 24.73 2.16 17.75
C ASN A 160 23.31 2.69 17.93
N GLY A 161 22.39 2.28 17.05
CA GLY A 161 20.98 2.65 17.10
C GLY A 161 20.08 1.62 17.80
N ILE A 162 20.64 0.70 18.59
CA ILE A 162 19.79 -0.25 19.35
C ILE A 162 19.00 0.54 20.41
N PRO A 163 17.65 0.46 20.38
CA PRO A 163 16.82 1.15 21.35
C PRO A 163 17.01 0.58 22.77
N GLY A 164 16.67 1.40 23.76
CA GLY A 164 16.86 1.19 25.19
C GLY A 164 17.64 2.32 25.84
N GLN A 165 18.43 3.06 25.06
CA GLN A 165 19.16 4.24 25.52
C GLN A 165 18.20 5.41 25.76
N ALA A 166 18.27 6.02 26.95
CA ALA A 166 17.63 7.29 27.24
C ALA A 166 18.60 8.47 27.04
N PRO A 167 18.13 9.63 26.54
CA PRO A 167 16.80 9.86 25.97
C PRO A 167 16.69 9.20 24.59
N GLY A 168 15.64 8.43 24.32
CA GLY A 168 15.47 7.67 23.07
C GLY A 168 14.40 6.58 23.15
N SER A 169 14.29 5.74 22.12
CA SER A 169 13.36 4.60 22.06
C SER A 169 13.55 3.59 23.20
N GLY A 170 12.46 3.10 23.79
CA GLY A 170 12.49 2.15 24.90
C GLY A 170 12.63 0.69 24.48
N SER A 171 12.65 -0.21 25.46
CA SER A 171 12.48 -1.66 25.26
C SER A 171 11.19 -2.14 25.92
N ILE A 172 10.81 -3.40 25.66
CA ILE A 172 9.62 -4.00 26.28
C ILE A 172 9.76 -4.17 27.80
N TYR A 173 10.97 -4.02 28.35
CA TYR A 173 11.22 -4.09 29.78
C TYR A 173 11.04 -2.76 30.50
N GLY A 174 10.98 -1.66 29.74
CA GLY A 174 10.84 -0.32 30.28
C GLY A 174 12.07 0.19 31.03
N ALA A 175 12.20 1.50 31.08
CA ALA A 175 13.15 2.18 31.95
C ALA A 175 12.46 3.39 32.60
N VAL A 176 12.80 3.65 33.85
CA VAL A 176 12.24 4.76 34.63
C VAL A 176 13.33 5.53 35.34
N ALA A 177 13.13 6.84 35.49
CA ALA A 177 14.01 7.73 36.25
C ALA A 177 13.19 8.73 37.06
N PRO A 178 13.70 9.23 38.20
CA PRO A 178 12.96 10.16 39.04
C PRO A 178 12.77 11.50 38.32
N ALA A 179 11.57 12.05 38.40
CA ALA A 179 11.12 13.17 37.58
C ALA A 179 10.21 14.14 38.35
N THR A 180 10.05 15.33 37.78
CA THR A 180 9.01 16.32 38.11
C THR A 180 8.14 16.56 36.88
N LEU A 181 6.98 17.20 37.04
CA LEU A 181 6.22 17.70 35.89
C LEU A 181 6.67 19.10 35.50
N GLY A 182 6.82 19.35 34.20
CA GLY A 182 7.04 20.69 33.66
C GLY A 182 5.78 21.56 33.76
N VAL A 183 4.61 20.96 33.57
CA VAL A 183 3.30 21.59 33.76
C VAL A 183 2.52 20.79 34.81
N PRO A 184 2.12 21.39 35.95
CA PRO A 184 1.36 20.69 36.98
C PRO A 184 0.08 20.03 36.44
N GLY A 185 -0.07 18.73 36.67
CA GLY A 185 -1.23 17.94 36.24
C GLY A 185 -1.12 17.37 34.82
N ASP A 186 -0.12 17.78 34.03
CA ASP A 186 0.11 17.26 32.68
C ASP A 186 1.20 16.19 32.69
N LEU A 187 0.77 14.93 32.60
CA LEU A 187 1.64 13.76 32.65
C LEU A 187 2.54 13.64 31.42
N LEU A 188 2.29 14.35 30.32
CA LEU A 188 3.12 14.33 29.11
C LEU A 188 4.36 15.24 29.24
N THR A 189 4.47 16.01 30.33
CA THR A 189 5.51 17.04 30.51
C THR A 189 6.60 16.66 31.52
N GLY A 190 6.80 15.37 31.77
CA GLY A 190 7.83 14.87 32.67
C GLY A 190 9.21 15.44 32.37
N GLN A 191 9.92 15.84 33.41
CA GLN A 191 11.28 16.37 33.36
C GLN A 191 12.14 15.57 34.33
N LEU A 192 13.25 15.03 33.83
CA LEU A 192 14.21 14.30 34.64
C LEU A 192 14.76 15.21 35.76
N ILE A 193 14.77 14.71 37.00
CA ILE A 193 15.43 15.43 38.10
C ILE A 193 16.94 15.45 37.81
N PRO A 194 17.63 16.60 37.94
CA PRO A 194 19.07 16.67 37.70
C PRO A 194 19.86 15.61 38.49
N GLY A 195 20.65 14.81 37.78
CA GLY A 195 21.41 13.69 38.36
C GLY A 195 20.61 12.39 38.55
N GLY A 196 19.32 12.38 38.22
CA GLY A 196 18.49 11.19 38.16
C GLY A 196 19.02 10.18 37.14
N LEU A 197 19.18 8.94 37.56
CA LEU A 197 19.63 7.84 36.70
C LEU A 197 18.45 6.95 36.37
N TYR A 198 18.40 6.48 35.12
CA TYR A 198 17.45 5.46 34.69
C TYR A 198 17.77 4.12 35.36
N GLN A 199 16.72 3.38 35.69
CA GLN A 199 16.76 1.98 36.10
C GLN A 199 15.76 1.17 35.27
N PRO A 200 15.99 -0.13 35.04
CA PRO A 200 15.00 -0.99 34.39
C PRO A 200 13.71 -1.00 35.22
N LEU A 201 12.55 -0.83 34.57
CA LEU A 201 11.26 -0.91 35.26
C LEU A 201 10.98 -2.33 35.78
N ARG A 202 11.49 -3.32 35.04
CA ARG A 202 11.54 -4.72 35.45
C ARG A 202 12.87 -5.35 34.98
N PRO A 203 13.29 -6.50 35.56
CA PRO A 203 14.53 -7.15 35.17
C PRO A 203 14.58 -7.44 33.66
N CYS A 204 15.74 -7.17 33.05
CA CYS A 204 15.98 -7.51 31.64
C CYS A 204 15.85 -9.03 31.45
N GLY A 205 15.23 -9.42 30.35
CA GLY A 205 14.95 -10.83 30.04
C GLY A 205 15.35 -11.21 28.61
N PRO A 206 14.83 -12.36 28.11
CA PRO A 206 15.15 -12.88 26.79
C PRO A 206 14.99 -11.84 25.67
N GLY A 207 15.95 -11.81 24.75
CA GLY A 207 15.95 -10.85 23.64
C GLY A 207 16.42 -9.43 24.01
N SER A 208 16.77 -9.15 25.27
CA SER A 208 17.35 -7.87 25.67
C SER A 208 18.76 -8.00 26.24
N THR A 209 19.50 -6.89 26.30
CA THR A 209 20.82 -6.81 26.92
C THR A 209 20.82 -5.76 28.03
N ALA A 210 21.17 -6.16 29.25
CA ALA A 210 21.35 -5.23 30.36
C ALA A 210 22.56 -4.32 30.08
N THR A 211 22.32 -3.02 30.07
CA THR A 211 23.31 -1.99 29.69
C THR A 211 23.37 -0.94 30.77
N THR A 212 24.58 -0.52 31.14
CA THR A 212 24.81 0.59 32.07
C THR A 212 25.68 1.65 31.38
N THR A 213 25.25 2.90 31.42
CA THR A 213 25.97 4.03 30.83
C THR A 213 26.18 5.11 31.87
N ALA A 214 27.43 5.57 32.01
CA ALA A 214 27.78 6.62 32.95
C ALA A 214 26.98 7.91 32.64
N GLY A 215 26.35 8.48 33.66
CA GLY A 215 25.49 9.68 33.52
C GLY A 215 24.07 9.41 33.03
N THR A 216 23.75 8.20 32.53
CA THR A 216 22.39 7.83 32.12
C THR A 216 21.75 6.84 33.08
N GLY A 217 22.49 5.83 33.57
CA GLY A 217 21.96 4.78 34.44
C GLY A 217 21.97 3.40 33.78
N SER A 218 21.11 2.51 34.26
CA SER A 218 20.98 1.11 33.81
C SER A 218 19.63 0.87 33.14
N TYR A 219 19.62 0.12 32.04
CA TYR A 219 18.42 -0.13 31.25
C TYR A 219 18.59 -1.40 30.39
N CYS A 220 17.50 -1.85 29.77
CA CYS A 220 17.53 -2.99 28.84
C CYS A 220 17.52 -2.48 27.41
N THR A 221 18.56 -2.79 26.64
CA THR A 221 18.59 -2.55 25.19
C THR A 221 17.99 -3.73 24.44
N GLN A 222 17.33 -3.47 23.31
CA GLN A 222 16.64 -4.51 22.56
C GLN A 222 16.74 -4.31 21.05
N ASN A 223 17.19 -5.33 20.32
CA ASN A 223 17.38 -5.23 18.88
C ASN A 223 16.05 -5.46 18.12
N PHE A 224 15.17 -4.45 18.11
CA PHE A 224 13.89 -4.51 17.40
C PHE A 224 14.02 -4.82 15.91
N GLN A 225 15.07 -4.28 15.27
CA GLN A 225 15.37 -4.53 13.86
C GLN A 225 15.49 -6.02 13.55
N GLY A 226 16.23 -6.76 14.36
CA GLY A 226 16.42 -8.20 14.17
C GLY A 226 15.35 -9.08 14.83
N GLN A 227 14.38 -8.50 15.53
CA GLN A 227 13.36 -9.26 16.28
C GLN A 227 11.97 -9.19 15.67
N TYR A 228 11.61 -8.04 15.10
CA TYR A 228 10.25 -7.78 14.65
C TYR A 228 10.18 -7.37 13.18
N ASN A 229 11.17 -6.61 12.71
CA ASN A 229 11.09 -6.01 11.39
C ASN A 229 11.35 -7.03 10.28
N GLU A 230 10.75 -6.76 9.14
CA GLU A 230 10.89 -7.52 7.91
C GLU A 230 11.47 -6.65 6.79
N ALA A 231 12.11 -7.31 5.82
CA ALA A 231 12.59 -6.69 4.60
C ALA A 231 11.55 -6.74 3.47
N ALA A 232 10.59 -7.67 3.55
CA ALA A 232 9.49 -7.81 2.62
C ALA A 232 8.30 -8.48 3.32
N PRO A 233 7.07 -8.00 3.09
CA PRO A 233 5.87 -8.50 3.75
C PRO A 233 5.37 -9.81 3.16
N GLN A 234 4.44 -10.45 3.85
CA GLN A 234 3.69 -11.56 3.31
C GLN A 234 2.68 -11.04 2.28
N ILE A 235 2.62 -11.67 1.10
CA ILE A 235 1.63 -11.35 0.06
C ILE A 235 0.90 -12.63 -0.37
N THR A 236 -0.42 -12.61 -0.34
CA THR A 236 -1.27 -13.69 -0.89
C THR A 236 -2.19 -13.10 -1.96
N ARG A 237 -2.25 -13.74 -3.13
CA ARG A 237 -2.99 -13.27 -4.29
C ARG A 237 -3.83 -14.40 -4.88
N TYR A 238 -5.08 -14.07 -5.19
CA TYR A 238 -6.00 -14.90 -5.96
C TYR A 238 -6.47 -14.10 -7.17
N ALA A 239 -6.48 -14.70 -8.34
CA ALA A 239 -7.00 -14.05 -9.55
C ALA A 239 -7.87 -15.03 -10.34
N ILE A 240 -8.97 -14.52 -10.90
CA ILE A 240 -9.80 -15.21 -11.87
C ILE A 240 -10.04 -14.26 -13.03
N ASP A 241 -9.75 -14.70 -14.25
CA ASP A 241 -10.06 -13.98 -15.49
C ASP A 241 -10.89 -14.88 -16.41
N GLY A 242 -11.95 -14.33 -16.99
CA GLY A 242 -12.76 -15.03 -17.98
C GLY A 242 -12.99 -14.14 -19.18
N ARG A 243 -12.88 -14.68 -20.39
CA ARG A 243 -13.16 -13.95 -21.62
C ARG A 243 -13.94 -14.79 -22.61
N VAL A 244 -14.91 -14.16 -23.24
CA VAL A 244 -15.67 -14.67 -24.38
C VAL A 244 -15.46 -13.72 -25.54
N THR A 245 -14.79 -14.18 -26.59
CA THR A 245 -14.60 -13.45 -27.85
C THR A 245 -15.53 -14.06 -28.91
N PHE A 246 -16.27 -13.24 -29.63
CA PHE A 246 -17.27 -13.68 -30.60
C PHE A 246 -17.27 -12.84 -31.88
N LYS A 247 -17.55 -13.49 -33.00
CA LYS A 247 -17.72 -12.87 -34.32
C LYS A 247 -19.20 -12.57 -34.52
N ILE A 248 -19.55 -11.31 -34.71
CA ILE A 248 -20.93 -10.89 -35.02
C ILE A 248 -21.22 -11.10 -36.51
N ASN A 249 -20.28 -10.69 -37.35
CA ASN A 249 -20.31 -10.86 -38.81
C ASN A 249 -18.88 -10.81 -39.36
N ASP A 250 -18.71 -10.85 -40.69
CA ASP A 250 -17.39 -10.88 -41.33
C ASP A 250 -16.49 -9.68 -41.03
N ASN A 251 -17.08 -8.54 -40.67
CA ASN A 251 -16.37 -7.30 -40.42
C ASN A 251 -16.39 -6.87 -38.96
N THR A 252 -17.13 -7.55 -38.08
CA THR A 252 -17.29 -7.16 -36.67
C THR A 252 -17.04 -8.35 -35.73
N THR A 253 -16.10 -8.17 -34.81
CA THR A 253 -15.81 -9.08 -33.70
C THR A 253 -15.99 -8.31 -32.39
N GLY A 254 -16.32 -8.99 -31.31
CA GLY A 254 -16.39 -8.42 -29.98
C GLY A 254 -15.84 -9.36 -28.93
N TYR A 255 -15.70 -8.85 -27.72
CA TYR A 255 -15.48 -9.68 -26.54
C TYR A 255 -16.21 -9.13 -25.32
N ILE A 256 -16.46 -10.02 -24.37
CA ILE A 256 -16.77 -9.68 -22.98
C ILE A 256 -15.70 -10.32 -22.11
N ASN A 257 -15.11 -9.56 -21.19
CA ASN A 257 -14.10 -10.04 -20.25
C ASN A 257 -14.47 -9.60 -18.83
N ALA A 258 -14.33 -10.52 -17.88
CA ALA A 258 -14.57 -10.27 -16.47
C ALA A 258 -13.40 -10.79 -15.65
N SER A 259 -12.88 -9.97 -14.75
CA SER A 259 -11.78 -10.35 -13.86
C SER A 259 -12.09 -9.99 -12.40
N LEU A 260 -11.70 -10.87 -11.49
CA LEU A 260 -11.72 -10.67 -10.04
C LEU A 260 -10.33 -10.98 -9.51
N VAL A 261 -9.70 -10.02 -8.84
CA VAL A 261 -8.40 -10.22 -8.20
C VAL A 261 -8.45 -9.75 -6.76
N GLN A 262 -7.99 -10.61 -5.85
CA GLN A 262 -7.81 -10.29 -4.44
C GLN A 262 -6.32 -10.34 -4.10
N VAL A 263 -5.82 -9.30 -3.45
CA VAL A 263 -4.44 -9.22 -2.95
C VAL A 263 -4.49 -8.90 -1.47
N GLN A 264 -3.97 -9.80 -0.64
CA GLN A 264 -3.78 -9.58 0.79
C GLN A 264 -2.30 -9.36 1.08
N THR A 265 -1.97 -8.26 1.75
CA THR A 265 -0.64 -7.96 2.26
C THR A 265 -0.68 -7.86 3.77
N VAL A 266 0.19 -8.60 4.45
CA VAL A 266 0.36 -8.52 5.90
C VAL A 266 1.79 -8.07 6.17
N ASP A 267 1.91 -6.90 6.77
CA ASP A 267 3.18 -6.27 7.16
C ASP A 267 3.31 -6.33 8.70
N GLN A 268 4.54 -6.48 9.18
CA GLN A 268 4.85 -6.50 10.61
C GLN A 268 6.00 -5.55 10.97
N SER A 269 5.77 -4.77 12.03
CA SER A 269 6.72 -3.81 12.58
C SER A 269 6.96 -4.00 14.08
N ALA A 270 7.93 -3.27 14.61
CA ALA A 270 8.25 -3.26 16.03
C ALA A 270 7.08 -2.76 16.91
N PRO A 271 7.05 -3.12 18.20
CA PRO A 271 6.03 -2.64 19.12
C PRO A 271 5.93 -1.11 19.18
N ALA A 272 4.71 -0.59 19.35
CA ALA A 272 4.49 0.83 19.56
C ALA A 272 5.23 1.34 20.80
N GLN A 273 5.61 2.61 20.78
CA GLN A 273 6.38 3.25 21.84
C GLN A 273 5.77 4.59 22.22
N ILE A 274 5.98 4.97 23.47
CA ILE A 274 5.72 6.33 23.98
C ILE A 274 6.89 7.25 23.67
N GLN A 275 7.20 7.40 22.39
CA GLN A 275 8.28 8.24 21.86
C GLN A 275 7.83 8.98 20.59
N ASN A 276 6.54 9.25 20.47
CA ASN A 276 5.97 9.96 19.33
C ASN A 276 5.85 11.45 19.60
N THR A 277 5.89 12.25 18.53
CA THR A 277 5.68 13.71 18.58
C THR A 277 4.39 14.14 17.87
N SER A 278 3.65 13.21 17.27
CA SER A 278 2.40 13.48 16.56
C SER A 278 1.32 12.46 16.93
N PRO A 279 0.05 12.89 17.13
CA PRO A 279 -0.40 14.28 17.21
C PRO A 279 0.02 14.99 18.52
N VAL A 280 0.42 14.22 19.55
CA VAL A 280 0.92 14.73 20.84
C VAL A 280 2.33 14.20 21.12
N THR A 281 3.09 14.96 21.91
CA THR A 281 4.43 14.54 22.33
C THR A 281 4.35 13.61 23.54
N THR A 282 4.77 12.36 23.37
CA THR A 282 4.76 11.31 24.40
C THR A 282 6.16 10.92 24.89
N THR A 283 7.22 11.57 24.38
CA THR A 283 8.61 11.28 24.76
C THR A 283 8.91 11.52 26.24
N ASN A 284 8.06 12.31 26.90
CA ASN A 284 8.26 12.81 28.25
C ASN A 284 7.16 12.38 29.23
N ILE A 285 6.53 11.21 29.00
CA ILE A 285 5.50 10.72 29.91
C ILE A 285 6.07 10.44 31.30
N ALA A 286 5.39 10.96 32.32
CA ALA A 286 5.68 10.72 33.72
C ALA A 286 4.56 9.94 34.39
N LEU A 287 4.91 8.83 35.04
CA LEU A 287 4.01 8.12 35.94
C LEU A 287 3.85 8.94 37.24
N PRO A 288 2.61 9.11 37.74
CA PRO A 288 2.38 9.84 38.98
C PRO A 288 2.72 8.98 40.21
N PRO A 289 3.20 9.59 41.32
CA PRO A 289 3.47 8.85 42.56
C PRO A 289 2.20 8.31 43.23
N LEU A 290 1.06 8.99 43.03
CA LEU A 290 -0.25 8.61 43.52
C LEU A 290 -1.20 8.39 42.34
N LEU A 291 -2.01 7.34 42.43
CA LEU A 291 -3.12 7.10 41.52
C LEU A 291 -4.31 8.00 41.87
N ALA A 292 -5.31 8.04 40.99
CA ALA A 292 -6.56 8.80 41.20
C ALA A 292 -7.34 8.42 42.47
N ASN A 293 -7.03 7.28 43.10
CA ASN A 293 -7.63 6.81 44.35
C ASN A 293 -6.74 7.05 45.58
N ASP A 294 -5.74 7.93 45.47
CA ASP A 294 -4.76 8.28 46.51
C ASP A 294 -3.86 7.12 46.98
N GLN A 295 -3.82 6.00 46.25
CA GLN A 295 -2.87 4.91 46.51
C GLN A 295 -1.54 5.16 45.80
N LEU A 296 -0.44 4.66 46.39
CA LEU A 296 0.86 4.66 45.72
C LEU A 296 0.77 3.92 44.39
N ASN A 297 1.31 4.52 43.34
CA ASN A 297 1.31 3.93 42.01
C ASN A 297 2.28 2.74 41.95
N PRO A 298 1.79 1.50 41.75
CA PRO A 298 2.67 0.32 41.70
C PRO A 298 3.58 0.30 40.47
N ASN A 299 3.28 1.09 39.43
CA ASN A 299 4.13 1.24 38.25
C ASN A 299 5.30 2.21 38.48
N ASP A 300 5.28 2.99 39.56
CA ASP A 300 6.29 4.00 39.87
C ASP A 300 7.16 3.55 41.07
N PRO A 301 8.44 3.18 40.85
CA PRO A 301 9.32 2.77 41.94
C PRO A 301 9.76 3.92 42.86
N PHE A 302 9.49 5.18 42.50
CA PHE A 302 9.79 6.38 43.28
C PHE A 302 8.55 6.94 44.01
N ALA A 303 7.38 6.30 43.84
CA ALA A 303 6.11 6.72 44.44
C ALA A 303 6.21 6.98 45.95
N ALA A 304 6.91 6.12 46.70
CA ALA A 304 7.08 6.24 48.15
C ALA A 304 7.84 7.51 48.58
N ASN A 305 8.63 8.10 47.67
CA ASN A 305 9.32 9.37 47.88
C ASN A 305 8.51 10.58 47.38
N ASN A 306 7.25 10.36 46.96
CA ASN A 306 6.40 11.37 46.35
C ASN A 306 7.04 12.03 45.12
N GLN A 307 7.71 11.23 44.29
CA GLN A 307 8.36 11.66 43.05
C GLN A 307 7.68 10.99 41.86
N TYR A 308 7.59 11.69 40.73
CA TYR A 308 7.12 11.09 39.48
C TYR A 308 8.22 10.20 38.89
N ALA A 309 7.85 9.24 38.04
CA ALA A 309 8.79 8.48 37.23
C ALA A 309 8.65 8.83 35.75
N LEU A 310 9.69 9.43 35.15
CA LEU A 310 9.79 9.56 33.70
C LEU A 310 9.98 8.16 33.11
N ILE A 311 9.04 7.72 32.27
CA ILE A 311 9.02 6.37 31.71
C ILE A 311 9.40 6.35 30.24
N ASN A 312 10.14 5.33 29.86
CA ASN A 312 10.34 4.93 28.48
C ASN A 312 9.94 3.46 28.33
N TYR A 313 9.07 3.14 27.37
CA TYR A 313 8.44 1.82 27.27
C TYR A 313 8.01 1.49 25.85
N ALA A 314 8.11 0.21 25.50
CA ALA A 314 7.60 -0.34 24.24
C ALA A 314 6.57 -1.44 24.53
N PHE A 315 5.43 -1.38 23.85
CA PHE A 315 4.24 -2.17 24.17
C PHE A 315 4.23 -3.52 23.45
N GLY A 316 5.18 -4.39 23.80
CA GLY A 316 5.33 -5.72 23.20
C GLY A 316 4.29 -6.77 23.64
N ASP A 317 3.38 -6.39 24.53
CA ASP A 317 2.28 -7.21 25.06
C ASP A 317 0.93 -6.93 24.38
N LEU A 318 0.85 -5.93 23.51
CA LEU A 318 -0.37 -5.64 22.76
C LEU A 318 -0.66 -6.76 21.74
N PRO A 319 -1.91 -7.24 21.66
CA PRO A 319 -2.28 -8.24 20.68
C PRO A 319 -2.02 -7.76 19.25
N GLY A 320 -1.26 -8.54 18.48
CA GLY A 320 -0.97 -8.25 17.08
C GLY A 320 -0.19 -6.95 16.86
N PHE A 321 0.58 -6.47 17.84
CA PHE A 321 1.30 -5.21 17.73
C PHE A 321 2.07 -5.06 16.41
N GLY A 322 2.06 -3.85 15.86
CA GLY A 322 2.81 -3.51 14.68
C GLY A 322 2.38 -4.24 13.41
N SER A 323 1.23 -4.94 13.43
CA SER A 323 0.68 -5.65 12.28
C SER A 323 -0.23 -4.73 11.47
N PHE A 324 -0.06 -4.75 10.15
CA PHE A 324 -0.89 -4.04 9.18
C PHE A 324 -1.42 -5.05 8.16
N ASN A 325 -2.73 -5.19 8.07
CA ASN A 325 -3.38 -6.11 7.14
C ASN A 325 -4.19 -5.33 6.09
N TYR A 326 -3.74 -5.42 4.85
CA TYR A 326 -4.35 -4.79 3.68
C TYR A 326 -5.00 -5.86 2.81
N VAL A 327 -6.28 -5.73 2.50
CA VAL A 327 -7.00 -6.66 1.62
C VAL A 327 -7.63 -5.86 0.48
N ASN A 328 -7.01 -5.93 -0.69
CA ASN A 328 -7.47 -5.29 -1.92
C ASN A 328 -8.31 -6.28 -2.75
N HIS A 329 -9.48 -5.86 -3.22
CA HIS A 329 -10.27 -6.55 -4.23
C HIS A 329 -10.44 -5.64 -5.44
N ASN A 330 -10.11 -6.14 -6.63
CA ASN A 330 -10.35 -5.46 -7.90
C ASN A 330 -11.29 -6.31 -8.75
N MET A 331 -12.41 -5.72 -9.16
CA MET A 331 -13.42 -6.30 -10.02
C MET A 331 -13.52 -5.49 -11.30
N ARG A 332 -13.36 -6.12 -12.45
CA ARG A 332 -13.41 -5.45 -13.74
C ARG A 332 -14.28 -6.22 -14.72
N LEU A 333 -15.12 -5.50 -15.46
CA LEU A 333 -15.95 -6.01 -16.54
C LEU A 333 -15.75 -5.11 -17.77
N VAL A 334 -15.45 -5.73 -18.91
CA VAL A 334 -15.29 -5.03 -20.19
C VAL A 334 -16.15 -5.68 -21.24
N ALA A 335 -16.85 -4.86 -22.02
CA ALA A 335 -17.48 -5.27 -23.27
C ALA A 335 -16.89 -4.42 -24.40
N ASP A 336 -16.47 -5.06 -25.47
CA ASP A 336 -15.80 -4.42 -26.60
C ASP A 336 -16.37 -4.94 -27.91
N LEU A 337 -16.57 -4.03 -28.86
CA LEU A 337 -16.85 -4.34 -30.25
C LEU A 337 -15.83 -3.62 -31.12
N HIS A 338 -15.34 -4.30 -32.15
CA HIS A 338 -14.47 -3.68 -33.13
C HIS A 338 -14.66 -4.30 -34.50
N GLY A 339 -14.36 -3.51 -35.51
CA GLY A 339 -14.57 -3.96 -36.86
C GLY A 339 -14.20 -2.95 -37.92
N TYR A 340 -14.73 -3.21 -39.12
CA TYR A 340 -14.57 -2.35 -40.28
C TYR A 340 -15.92 -1.85 -40.76
N TYR A 341 -15.99 -0.57 -41.10
CA TYR A 341 -17.08 0.03 -41.84
C TYR A 341 -16.51 0.76 -43.06
N GLY A 342 -16.60 0.11 -44.22
CA GLY A 342 -15.87 0.54 -45.42
C GLY A 342 -14.36 0.55 -45.15
N ALA A 343 -13.72 1.70 -45.36
CA ALA A 343 -12.27 1.87 -45.12
C ALA A 343 -11.93 2.31 -43.68
N TRP A 344 -12.93 2.47 -42.81
CA TRP A 344 -12.73 2.83 -41.41
C TRP A 344 -12.61 1.56 -40.57
N ARG A 345 -11.58 1.51 -39.74
CA ARG A 345 -11.52 0.61 -38.59
C ARG A 345 -12.12 1.34 -37.40
N TRP A 346 -13.04 0.71 -36.70
CA TRP A 346 -13.69 1.29 -35.52
C TRP A 346 -13.60 0.33 -34.34
N ASN A 347 -13.67 0.89 -33.14
CA ASN A 347 -13.75 0.18 -31.89
C ASN A 347 -14.64 0.95 -30.91
N THR A 348 -15.47 0.23 -30.15
CA THR A 348 -16.29 0.78 -29.08
C THR A 348 -16.14 -0.12 -27.86
N ALA A 349 -15.93 0.47 -26.68
CA ALA A 349 -15.79 -0.29 -25.46
C ALA A 349 -16.57 0.33 -24.31
N ALA A 350 -17.04 -0.53 -23.42
CA ALA A 350 -17.61 -0.17 -22.13
C ALA A 350 -16.81 -0.89 -21.04
N VAL A 351 -16.39 -0.16 -20.01
CA VAL A 351 -15.60 -0.65 -18.89
C VAL A 351 -16.32 -0.29 -17.61
N LEU A 352 -16.46 -1.27 -16.71
CA LEU A 352 -16.81 -1.07 -15.32
C LEU A 352 -15.70 -1.65 -14.46
N ASN A 353 -15.21 -0.90 -13.49
CA ASN A 353 -14.16 -1.36 -12.59
C ASN A 353 -14.43 -0.83 -11.18
N HIS A 354 -14.46 -1.71 -10.20
CA HIS A 354 -14.56 -1.39 -8.78
C HIS A 354 -13.34 -1.96 -8.05
N THR A 355 -12.68 -1.13 -7.25
CA THR A 355 -11.60 -1.52 -6.34
C THR A 355 -12.05 -1.23 -4.90
N SER A 356 -11.86 -2.17 -3.98
CA SER A 356 -12.06 -1.96 -2.55
C SER A 356 -10.86 -2.45 -1.76
N LEU A 357 -10.36 -1.60 -0.86
CA LEU A 357 -9.25 -1.91 0.02
C LEU A 357 -9.72 -1.82 1.47
N THR A 358 -9.65 -2.95 2.19
CA THR A 358 -9.83 -2.96 3.63
C THR A 358 -8.49 -2.94 4.34
N GLU A 359 -8.34 -2.01 5.28
CA GLU A 359 -7.17 -1.84 6.13
C GLU A 359 -7.53 -2.22 7.56
N ASN A 360 -6.72 -3.07 8.22
CA ASN A 360 -6.84 -3.36 9.65
C ASN A 360 -5.47 -3.20 10.30
N PHE A 361 -5.33 -2.19 11.17
CA PHE A 361 -4.08 -1.84 11.83
C PHE A 361 -4.17 -2.17 13.32
N TYR A 362 -3.07 -2.71 13.85
CA TYR A 362 -3.00 -3.23 15.21
C TYR A 362 -1.78 -2.66 15.96
N GLY A 363 -1.94 -2.43 17.26
CA GLY A 363 -0.86 -1.98 18.14
C GLY A 363 -0.68 -0.47 18.26
N PHE A 364 -1.55 0.34 17.65
CA PHE A 364 -1.54 1.79 17.87
C PHE A 364 -2.13 2.15 19.23
N LEU A 365 -1.49 3.07 19.94
CA LEU A 365 -1.94 3.51 21.26
C LEU A 365 -3.01 4.59 21.13
N ASN A 366 -4.15 4.42 21.80
CA ASN A 366 -5.13 5.47 22.00
C ASN A 366 -4.61 6.43 23.10
N ILE A 367 -4.43 7.71 22.74
CA ILE A 367 -3.81 8.72 23.63
C ILE A 367 -4.64 8.93 24.90
N ALA A 368 -5.96 9.12 24.77
CA ALA A 368 -6.83 9.37 25.90
C ALA A 368 -6.89 8.16 26.84
N GLN A 369 -6.91 6.95 26.29
CA GLN A 369 -6.85 5.74 27.10
C GLN A 369 -5.49 5.57 27.77
N LEU A 370 -4.38 5.85 27.09
CA LEU A 370 -3.04 5.78 27.67
C LEU A 370 -2.92 6.70 28.90
N GLU A 371 -3.38 7.95 28.79
CA GLU A 371 -3.38 8.87 29.93
C GLU A 371 -4.26 8.36 31.07
N SER A 372 -5.47 7.86 30.75
CA SER A 372 -6.38 7.28 31.74
C SER A 372 -5.76 6.08 32.45
N ASP A 373 -5.10 5.19 31.71
CA ASP A 373 -4.45 4.00 32.22
C ASP A 373 -3.28 4.35 33.15
N ILE A 374 -2.53 5.41 32.84
CA ILE A 374 -1.45 5.91 33.69
C ILE A 374 -2.02 6.53 34.98
N GLN A 375 -3.06 7.36 34.89
CA GLN A 375 -3.67 8.04 36.03
C GLN A 375 -4.35 7.07 37.01
N THR A 376 -5.00 6.04 36.47
CA THR A 376 -5.76 5.05 37.26
C THR A 376 -4.92 3.84 37.67
N GLY A 377 -3.77 3.63 37.01
CA GLY A 377 -2.96 2.42 37.17
C GLY A 377 -3.59 1.19 36.51
N ALA A 378 -4.57 1.36 35.60
CA ALA A 378 -5.26 0.27 34.94
C ALA A 378 -4.34 -0.59 34.06
N TYR A 379 -3.34 0.03 33.42
CA TYR A 379 -2.29 -0.68 32.71
C TYR A 379 -1.09 -0.92 33.63
N ASN A 380 -0.66 -2.18 33.72
CA ASN A 380 0.46 -2.62 34.53
C ASN A 380 1.75 -2.69 33.70
N PHE A 381 2.58 -1.66 33.78
CA PHE A 381 3.87 -1.60 33.10
C PHE A 381 4.92 -2.55 33.71
N VAL A 382 4.80 -2.88 35.00
CA VAL A 382 5.74 -3.76 35.72
C VAL A 382 5.47 -5.24 35.41
N ASN A 383 4.20 -5.61 35.31
CA ASN A 383 3.74 -6.95 34.91
C ASN A 383 2.71 -6.88 33.77
N PRO A 384 3.15 -6.60 32.53
CA PRO A 384 2.26 -6.44 31.37
C PRO A 384 1.43 -7.68 31.05
N ALA A 385 1.93 -8.88 31.40
CA ALA A 385 1.20 -10.12 31.21
C ALA A 385 -0.05 -10.24 32.12
N SER A 386 -0.19 -9.39 33.13
CA SER A 386 -1.37 -9.32 34.00
C SER A 386 -2.47 -8.37 33.50
N ASN A 387 -2.21 -7.61 32.44
CA ASN A 387 -3.19 -6.72 31.86
C ASN A 387 -4.40 -7.51 31.34
N SER A 388 -5.60 -7.03 31.67
CA SER A 388 -6.82 -7.67 31.21
C SER A 388 -6.98 -7.45 29.68
N PRO A 389 -7.63 -8.38 28.96
CA PRO A 389 -7.97 -8.17 27.56
C PRO A 389 -8.77 -6.88 27.30
N ALA A 390 -9.59 -6.45 28.27
CA ALA A 390 -10.37 -5.22 28.17
C ALA A 390 -9.46 -3.98 28.23
N THR A 391 -8.46 -3.96 29.13
CA THR A 391 -7.45 -2.90 29.20
C THR A 391 -6.67 -2.81 27.89
N LEU A 392 -6.20 -3.94 27.38
CA LEU A 392 -5.42 -3.98 26.12
C LEU A 392 -6.25 -3.53 24.92
N ALA A 393 -7.52 -3.94 24.82
CA ALA A 393 -8.42 -3.55 23.74
C ALA A 393 -8.83 -2.07 23.81
N ALA A 394 -8.97 -1.50 25.01
CA ALA A 394 -9.21 -0.08 25.18
C ALA A 394 -7.96 0.75 24.81
N LEU A 395 -6.78 0.31 25.26
CA LEU A 395 -5.52 1.02 25.01
C LEU A 395 -5.10 0.98 23.54
N SER A 396 -5.31 -0.16 22.88
CA SER A 396 -4.94 -0.37 21.48
C SER A 396 -6.11 -0.99 20.70
N PRO A 397 -7.17 -0.23 20.43
CA PRO A 397 -8.27 -0.71 19.61
C PRO A 397 -7.79 -1.01 18.19
N THR A 398 -8.42 -1.97 17.51
CA THR A 398 -8.19 -2.19 16.07
C THR A 398 -8.69 -0.98 15.30
N LEU A 399 -7.80 -0.39 14.50
CA LEU A 399 -8.17 0.68 13.56
C LEU A 399 -8.49 0.03 12.23
N ALA A 400 -9.68 0.29 11.70
CA ALA A 400 -10.13 -0.33 10.46
C ALA A 400 -10.84 0.67 9.56
N ASN A 401 -10.60 0.53 8.26
CA ASN A 401 -11.22 1.33 7.22
C ASN A 401 -11.42 0.51 5.94
N THR A 402 -12.37 0.93 5.10
CA THR A 402 -12.49 0.47 3.72
C THR A 402 -12.49 1.66 2.77
N ALA A 403 -11.46 1.74 1.92
CA ALA A 403 -11.36 2.69 0.83
C ALA A 403 -11.87 2.07 -0.48
N THR A 404 -12.49 2.85 -1.36
CA THR A 404 -12.98 2.38 -2.66
C THR A 404 -12.64 3.30 -3.80
N THR A 405 -12.56 2.73 -5.00
CA THR A 405 -12.45 3.47 -6.26
C THR A 405 -13.31 2.82 -7.32
N ASP A 406 -14.09 3.62 -8.04
CA ASP A 406 -14.94 3.19 -9.12
C ASP A 406 -14.56 3.91 -10.41
N LEU A 407 -14.58 3.17 -11.51
CA LEU A 407 -14.42 3.69 -12.86
C LEU A 407 -15.49 3.08 -13.75
N ALA A 408 -16.22 3.93 -14.47
CA ALA A 408 -17.11 3.54 -15.54
C ALA A 408 -16.78 4.35 -16.79
N GLU A 409 -16.46 3.69 -17.90
CA GLU A 409 -16.07 4.37 -19.14
C GLU A 409 -16.82 3.78 -20.33
N PHE A 410 -17.24 4.65 -21.24
CA PHE A 410 -17.64 4.28 -22.59
C PHE A 410 -16.79 5.06 -23.59
N SER A 411 -16.16 4.36 -24.53
CA SER A 411 -15.26 4.95 -25.52
C SER A 411 -15.57 4.46 -26.93
N ILE A 412 -15.32 5.34 -27.91
CA ILE A 412 -15.41 5.05 -29.35
C ILE A 412 -14.15 5.57 -30.00
N THR A 413 -13.49 4.74 -30.80
CA THR A 413 -12.38 5.15 -31.66
C THR A 413 -12.62 4.74 -33.10
N ALA A 414 -12.14 5.55 -34.03
CA ALA A 414 -12.18 5.26 -35.46
C ALA A 414 -10.91 5.73 -36.13
N SER A 415 -10.35 4.90 -37.02
CA SER A 415 -9.15 5.24 -37.77
C SER A 415 -9.25 4.81 -39.23
N ARG A 416 -8.56 5.53 -40.10
CA ARG A 416 -8.54 5.25 -41.53
C ARG A 416 -7.26 5.76 -42.19
N HIS A 417 -6.77 5.00 -43.16
CA HIS A 417 -5.78 5.49 -44.11
C HIS A 417 -6.40 6.44 -45.13
N LEU A 418 -5.71 7.55 -45.38
CA LEU A 418 -6.12 8.60 -46.29
C LEU A 418 -5.36 8.44 -47.62
N TRP A 419 -4.53 9.41 -47.99
CA TRP A 419 -3.79 9.40 -49.25
C TRP A 419 -2.34 8.92 -49.08
N ARG A 420 -1.68 8.61 -50.19
CA ARG A 420 -0.26 8.22 -50.19
C ARG A 420 0.61 9.47 -50.19
N MET A 421 1.60 9.49 -49.30
CA MET A 421 2.69 10.46 -49.20
C MET A 421 4.02 9.76 -49.55
N PRO A 422 5.14 10.49 -49.75
CA PRO A 422 6.41 9.88 -50.14
C PRO A 422 6.94 8.83 -49.15
N GLY A 423 6.68 8.98 -47.84
CA GLY A 423 7.10 8.03 -46.81
C GLY A 423 6.14 6.86 -46.55
N GLY A 424 4.90 6.93 -47.02
CA GLY A 424 3.85 5.96 -46.69
C GLY A 424 2.43 6.50 -46.88
N ARG A 425 1.40 5.76 -46.46
CA ARG A 425 0.03 6.30 -46.43
C ARG A 425 -0.16 7.16 -45.18
N SER A 426 -0.75 8.34 -45.33
CA SER A 426 -1.20 9.11 -44.18
C SER A 426 -2.41 8.44 -43.52
N SER A 427 -2.61 8.72 -42.23
CA SER A 427 -3.73 8.17 -41.46
C SER A 427 -4.30 9.20 -40.50
N ILE A 428 -5.61 9.09 -40.28
CA ILE A 428 -6.32 9.83 -39.24
C ILE A 428 -6.88 8.84 -38.22
N GLY A 429 -6.78 9.21 -36.95
CA GLY A 429 -7.46 8.59 -35.81
C GLY A 429 -8.35 9.63 -35.13
N LEU A 430 -9.52 9.19 -34.68
CA LEU A 430 -10.49 9.99 -33.94
C LEU A 430 -10.96 9.18 -32.73
N GLY A 431 -11.11 9.83 -31.60
CA GLY A 431 -11.56 9.25 -30.34
C GLY A 431 -12.61 10.11 -29.65
N ALA A 432 -13.54 9.46 -28.96
CA ALA A 432 -14.45 10.11 -28.03
C ALA A 432 -14.71 9.19 -26.84
N SER A 433 -14.80 9.74 -25.63
CA SER A 433 -15.09 8.97 -24.42
C SER A 433 -15.92 9.76 -23.42
N VAL A 434 -16.73 9.04 -22.65
CA VAL A 434 -17.35 9.54 -21.43
C VAL A 434 -16.95 8.63 -20.29
N ARG A 435 -16.44 9.22 -19.20
CA ARG A 435 -15.93 8.49 -18.04
C ARG A 435 -16.48 9.06 -16.75
N HIS A 436 -16.80 8.19 -15.81
CA HIS A 436 -17.07 8.53 -14.42
C HIS A 436 -15.98 7.90 -13.56
N ASP A 437 -15.35 8.69 -12.70
CA ASP A 437 -14.42 8.22 -11.68
C ASP A 437 -14.93 8.66 -10.31
N SER A 438 -14.85 7.79 -9.30
CA SER A 438 -15.06 8.17 -7.91
C SER A 438 -14.07 7.50 -6.97
N GLN A 439 -13.71 8.23 -5.91
CA GLN A 439 -12.83 7.75 -4.85
C GLN A 439 -13.47 8.05 -3.50
N TYR A 440 -13.38 7.09 -2.59
CA TYR A 440 -13.85 7.21 -1.22
C TYR A 440 -12.82 6.59 -0.28
N GLU A 441 -12.02 7.44 0.35
CA GLU A 441 -11.06 7.09 1.39
C GLU A 441 -11.37 7.97 2.62
N PRO A 442 -12.07 7.43 3.64
CA PRO A 442 -12.32 8.18 4.87
C PRO A 442 -11.12 8.09 5.82
N ALA A 443 -11.14 8.89 6.89
CA ALA A 443 -10.05 8.93 7.87
C ALA A 443 -9.91 7.60 8.63
N LEU A 444 -8.71 7.01 8.63
CA LEU A 444 -8.38 5.82 9.43
C LEU A 444 -8.24 6.11 10.93
N ASN A 445 -7.79 7.32 11.29
CA ASN A 445 -7.61 7.80 12.66
C ASN A 445 -8.51 9.03 12.94
N PRO A 446 -9.85 8.87 12.95
CA PRO A 446 -10.76 9.99 13.14
C PRO A 446 -10.50 10.67 14.50
N GLY A 447 -10.32 11.99 14.47
CA GLY A 447 -10.03 12.77 15.68
C GLY A 447 -8.60 12.65 16.22
N GLY A 448 -7.69 11.94 15.55
CA GLY A 448 -6.28 11.87 15.93
C GLY A 448 -6.04 11.13 17.24
N GLN A 449 -6.84 10.09 17.52
CA GLN A 449 -6.78 9.39 18.81
C GLN A 449 -5.63 8.37 18.87
N ALA A 450 -5.26 7.78 17.73
CA ALA A 450 -4.15 6.85 17.61
C ALA A 450 -2.81 7.59 17.50
N LEU A 451 -1.90 7.30 18.43
CA LEU A 451 -0.58 7.91 18.52
C LEU A 451 0.28 7.53 17.30
N GLY A 452 0.87 8.52 16.63
CA GLY A 452 1.78 8.29 15.51
C GLY A 452 1.12 8.02 14.17
N LEU A 453 -0.20 8.02 14.09
CA LEU A 453 -0.95 7.78 12.86
C LEU A 453 -1.60 9.08 12.36
N GLY A 454 -1.24 9.51 11.16
CA GLY A 454 -1.91 10.60 10.45
C GLY A 454 -3.19 10.13 9.74
N ASN A 455 -3.91 11.08 9.14
CA ASN A 455 -5.01 10.77 8.22
C ASN A 455 -4.66 11.22 6.80
N THR A 456 -4.95 10.37 5.84
CA THR A 456 -5.22 10.74 4.45
C THR A 456 -6.72 10.58 4.21
N ILE A 457 -7.29 11.52 3.46
CA ILE A 457 -8.71 11.52 3.11
C ILE A 457 -8.80 11.96 1.66
N ALA A 458 -9.43 11.13 0.83
CA ALA A 458 -9.69 11.40 -0.57
C ALA A 458 -11.13 10.99 -0.89
N ILE A 459 -12.04 11.97 -0.94
CA ILE A 459 -13.46 11.75 -1.22
C ILE A 459 -13.88 12.68 -2.34
N GLY A 460 -14.30 12.11 -3.46
CA GLY A 460 -14.72 12.88 -4.63
C GLY A 460 -15.19 12.01 -5.78
N SER A 461 -15.85 12.65 -6.73
CA SER A 461 -16.24 12.01 -7.99
C SER A 461 -16.34 13.06 -9.07
N HIS A 462 -15.96 12.69 -10.30
CA HIS A 462 -16.10 13.56 -11.45
C HIS A 462 -16.53 12.77 -12.69
N ASN A 463 -17.11 13.48 -13.65
CA ASN A 463 -17.35 12.97 -14.99
C ASN A 463 -16.41 13.68 -15.95
N VAL A 464 -15.83 12.92 -16.88
CA VAL A 464 -14.93 13.42 -17.91
C VAL A 464 -15.50 13.07 -19.27
N GLY A 465 -15.84 14.11 -20.05
CA GLY A 465 -16.12 13.97 -21.47
C GLY A 465 -14.86 14.30 -22.26
N ALA A 466 -14.52 13.51 -23.28
CA ALA A 466 -13.33 13.79 -24.07
C ALA A 466 -13.53 13.51 -25.55
N VAL A 467 -12.83 14.30 -26.37
CA VAL A 467 -12.66 14.08 -27.81
C VAL A 467 -11.20 14.28 -28.19
N ASP A 468 -10.69 13.40 -29.03
CA ASP A 468 -9.31 13.43 -29.50
C ASP A 468 -9.20 13.10 -30.99
N GLY A 469 -8.10 13.54 -31.58
CA GLY A 469 -7.78 13.24 -32.96
C GLY A 469 -6.29 13.31 -33.22
N GLU A 470 -5.81 12.40 -34.06
CA GLU A 470 -4.42 12.35 -34.50
C GLU A 470 -4.36 12.24 -36.02
N PHE A 471 -3.46 13.01 -36.62
CA PHE A 471 -3.12 12.92 -38.02
C PHE A 471 -1.63 12.62 -38.21
N GLN A 472 -1.34 11.47 -38.81
CA GLN A 472 0.01 11.01 -39.10
C GLN A 472 0.35 11.23 -40.58
N MET A 473 1.48 11.90 -40.81
CA MET A 473 2.00 12.31 -42.12
C MET A 473 3.41 11.74 -42.33
N PRO A 474 3.56 10.60 -43.01
CA PRO A 474 4.86 10.08 -43.38
C PRO A 474 5.44 10.88 -44.56
N LEU A 475 6.10 11.99 -44.25
CA LEU A 475 6.63 12.96 -45.22
C LEU A 475 7.72 12.32 -46.10
N LEU A 476 8.61 11.51 -45.52
CA LEU A 476 9.67 10.73 -46.18
C LEU A 476 9.82 9.37 -45.49
N HIS A 477 10.54 8.42 -46.07
CA HIS A 477 10.80 7.11 -45.42
C HIS A 477 11.53 7.21 -44.07
N SER A 478 12.24 8.31 -43.84
CA SER A 478 12.98 8.59 -42.61
C SER A 478 12.33 9.68 -41.74
N LEU A 479 11.20 10.26 -42.15
CA LEU A 479 10.60 11.40 -41.47
C LEU A 479 9.07 11.29 -41.48
N THR A 480 8.51 11.19 -40.28
CA THR A 480 7.07 11.23 -40.03
C THR A 480 6.76 12.42 -39.14
N ALA A 481 5.75 13.21 -39.51
CA ALA A 481 5.17 14.23 -38.66
C ALA A 481 3.82 13.72 -38.12
N ASN A 482 3.58 13.88 -36.82
CA ASN A 482 2.30 13.59 -36.19
C ASN A 482 1.75 14.88 -35.60
N VAL A 483 0.45 15.12 -35.78
CA VAL A 483 -0.28 16.22 -35.15
C VAL A 483 -1.45 15.62 -34.40
N SER A 484 -1.51 15.87 -33.10
CA SER A 484 -2.56 15.38 -32.21
C SER A 484 -3.20 16.53 -31.46
N ALA A 485 -4.50 16.40 -31.16
CA ALA A 485 -5.25 17.32 -30.34
C ALA A 485 -6.26 16.54 -29.49
N ARG A 486 -6.47 17.01 -28.27
CA ARG A 486 -7.44 16.47 -27.33
C ARG A 486 -8.12 17.62 -26.59
N PHE A 487 -9.40 17.44 -26.33
CA PHE A 487 -10.21 18.29 -25.48
C PHE A 487 -10.90 17.42 -24.44
N ASP A 488 -10.75 17.77 -23.16
CA ASP A 488 -11.34 17.09 -22.01
C ASP A 488 -12.20 18.11 -21.24
N ASP A 489 -13.44 17.76 -20.91
CA ASP A 489 -14.37 18.56 -20.10
C ASP A 489 -14.63 17.82 -18.78
N TYR A 490 -14.35 18.48 -17.65
CA TYR A 490 -14.47 17.93 -16.31
C TYR A 490 -15.64 18.55 -15.56
N SER A 491 -16.44 17.72 -14.89
CA SER A 491 -17.64 18.20 -14.18
C SER A 491 -17.36 19.04 -12.93
N ASP A 492 -16.15 18.95 -12.37
CA ASP A 492 -15.76 19.50 -11.07
C ASP A 492 -14.69 20.61 -11.16
N TYR A 493 -13.91 20.70 -12.24
CA TYR A 493 -13.03 21.85 -12.52
C TYR A 493 -12.77 22.08 -14.02
N GLY A 494 -13.42 23.10 -14.58
CA GLY A 494 -13.02 23.72 -15.85
C GLY A 494 -13.10 22.85 -17.12
N SER A 495 -12.87 23.52 -18.24
CA SER A 495 -12.84 23.00 -19.61
C SER A 495 -11.56 23.43 -20.32
#